data_AF-A0A3Q3IMG2-F1
#
_entry.id   AF-A0A3Q3IMG2-F1
#
_cell.length_a   1.000
_cell.length_b   1.000
_cell.length_c   1.000
_cell.angle_alpha   90.00
_cell.angle_beta   90.00
_cell.angle_gamma   90.00
#
_symmetry.space_group_name_H-M   'P 1'
#
loop_
_entity.id
_entity.type
_entity.pdbx_description
1 polymer ?
#
loop_
_entity_poly.entity_id
_entity_poly.type
_entity_poly.pdbx_seq_one_letter_code
_entity_poly.pdbx_strand_id
1 'polypeptide(L)'
;MVQWTDFERTTIQSIFSNINHDVVGPAALTRCLVVYPWTQRYFAKFGNLYNAEAISTNPHVAAHGKTVLGGLELAVKNMDNIKATLAELSVLHSEKLNVDPDNFKV
;
A
#
# COMPACT_ATOMS: atom_id res chain seq x y z
N MET A 1 6.15 5.28 -21.39
CA MET A 1 5.47 5.95 -20.26
C MET A 1 3.99 5.91 -20.59
N VAL A 2 3.12 5.55 -19.64
CA VAL A 2 1.66 5.50 -19.92
C VAL A 2 1.17 6.92 -20.21
N GLN A 3 0.21 7.05 -21.11
CA GLN A 3 -0.43 8.33 -21.44
C GLN A 3 -1.80 8.34 -20.77
N TRP A 4 -2.07 9.34 -19.93
CA TRP A 4 -3.35 9.53 -19.27
C TRP A 4 -4.13 10.61 -19.99
N THR A 5 -5.39 10.33 -20.31
CA THR A 5 -6.35 11.36 -20.71
C THR A 5 -6.69 12.25 -19.50
N ASP A 6 -7.17 13.47 -19.78
CA ASP A 6 -7.62 14.39 -18.72
C ASP A 6 -8.78 13.81 -17.92
N PHE A 7 -9.65 13.03 -18.58
CA PHE A 7 -10.73 12.31 -17.92
C PHE A 7 -10.19 11.30 -16.91
N GLU A 8 -9.28 10.40 -17.33
CA GLU A 8 -8.69 9.40 -16.43
C GLU A 8 -7.98 10.05 -15.23
N ARG A 9 -7.22 11.12 -15.48
CA ARG A 9 -6.51 11.87 -14.44
C ARG A 9 -7.48 12.45 -13.42
N THR A 10 -8.51 13.14 -13.90
CA THR A 10 -9.52 13.78 -13.03
C THR A 10 -10.30 12.73 -12.24
N THR A 11 -10.67 11.61 -12.86
CA THR A 11 -11.35 10.50 -12.18
C THR A 11 -10.50 9.93 -11.06
N ILE A 12 -9.23 9.60 -11.31
CA ILE A 12 -8.32 9.02 -10.31
C ILE A 12 -8.09 10.01 -9.15
N GLN A 13 -7.83 11.28 -9.46
CA GLN A 13 -7.63 12.33 -8.45
C GLN A 13 -8.88 12.53 -7.59
N SER A 14 -10.07 12.55 -8.18
CA SER A 14 -11.35 12.68 -7.48
C SER A 14 -11.62 11.48 -6.54
N ILE A 15 -11.28 10.26 -6.96
CA ILE A 15 -11.40 9.10 -6.08
C ILE A 15 -10.49 9.29 -4.86
N PHE A 16 -9.22 9.60 -5.08
CA PHE A 16 -8.25 9.75 -3.98
C PHE A 16 -8.56 10.92 -3.04
N SER A 17 -9.13 12.03 -3.54
CA SER A 17 -9.51 13.16 -2.67
C SER A 17 -10.63 12.83 -1.68
N ASN A 18 -11.39 11.77 -1.92
CA ASN A 18 -12.47 11.32 -1.05
C ASN A 18 -12.05 10.16 -0.11
N ILE A 19 -10.80 9.69 -0.19
CA ILE A 19 -10.32 8.58 0.65
C ILE A 19 -9.95 9.11 2.03
N ASN A 20 -10.52 8.50 3.07
CA ASN A 20 -10.04 8.69 4.45
C ASN A 20 -8.90 7.70 4.75
N HIS A 21 -7.70 8.23 4.98
CA HIS A 21 -6.50 7.43 5.18
C HIS A 21 -6.53 6.59 6.46
N ASP A 22 -7.18 7.10 7.51
CA ASP A 22 -7.31 6.41 8.80
C ASP A 22 -8.30 5.23 8.73
N VAL A 23 -9.08 5.14 7.66
CA VAL A 23 -10.04 4.05 7.45
C VAL A 23 -9.52 3.08 6.38
N VAL A 24 -9.21 3.59 5.19
CA VAL A 24 -8.92 2.74 4.02
C VAL A 24 -7.56 2.06 4.14
N GLY A 25 -6.53 2.78 4.62
CA GLY A 25 -5.18 2.22 4.76
C GLY A 25 -5.14 1.01 5.70
N PRO A 26 -5.58 1.16 6.97
CA PRO A 26 -5.66 0.04 7.92
C PRO A 26 -6.53 -1.12 7.41
N ALA A 27 -7.69 -0.82 6.82
CA ALA A 27 -8.60 -1.86 6.32
C ALA A 27 -7.98 -2.66 5.17
N ALA A 28 -7.30 -2.00 4.23
CA ALA A 28 -6.65 -2.66 3.10
C ALA A 28 -5.51 -3.60 3.55
N LEU A 29 -4.60 -3.11 4.40
CA LEU A 29 -3.48 -3.93 4.87
C LEU A 29 -3.97 -5.09 5.76
N THR A 30 -4.94 -4.85 6.64
CA THR A 30 -5.57 -5.90 7.44
C THR A 30 -6.14 -7.00 6.54
N ARG A 31 -6.89 -6.62 5.49
CA ARG A 31 -7.46 -7.59 4.55
C ARG A 31 -6.39 -8.38 3.81
N CYS A 32 -5.32 -7.73 3.37
CA CYS A 32 -4.19 -8.40 2.72
C CYS A 32 -3.57 -9.47 3.63
N LEU A 33 -3.26 -9.11 4.88
CA LEU A 33 -2.64 -10.03 5.85
C LEU A 33 -3.55 -11.19 6.25
N VAL A 34 -4.87 -11.00 6.23
CA VAL A 34 -5.86 -12.04 6.56
C VAL A 34 -6.11 -12.99 5.37
N VAL A 35 -6.32 -12.43 4.17
CA VAL A 35 -6.69 -13.22 2.98
C VAL A 35 -5.47 -13.93 2.38
N TYR A 36 -4.29 -13.31 2.48
CA TYR A 36 -3.03 -13.80 1.93
C TYR A 36 -2.00 -13.98 3.05
N PRO A 37 -2.17 -14.97 3.96
CA PRO A 37 -1.40 -15.06 5.19
C PRO A 37 0.12 -15.22 4.97
N TRP A 38 0.56 -15.67 3.80
CA TRP A 38 2.00 -15.71 3.47
C TRP A 38 2.65 -14.31 3.47
N THR A 39 1.89 -13.24 3.26
CA THR A 39 2.38 -11.86 3.29
C THR A 39 2.81 -11.42 4.70
N GLN A 40 2.29 -12.07 5.75
CA GLN A 40 2.64 -11.78 7.15
C GLN A 40 4.15 -11.94 7.43
N ARG A 41 4.85 -12.77 6.63
CA ARG A 41 6.30 -13.01 6.78
C ARG A 41 7.16 -11.73 6.72
N TYR A 42 6.70 -10.70 6.00
CA TYR A 42 7.42 -9.43 5.88
C TYR A 42 7.24 -8.51 7.09
N PHE A 43 6.29 -8.83 7.97
CA PHE A 43 5.85 -7.98 9.08
C PHE A 43 6.16 -8.58 10.46
N ALA A 44 7.23 -9.39 10.57
CA ALA A 44 7.62 -10.05 11.82
C ALA A 44 7.79 -9.07 13.02
N LYS A 45 8.13 -7.81 12.76
CA LYS A 45 8.29 -6.76 13.78
C LYS A 45 6.97 -6.18 14.29
N PHE A 46 5.83 -6.52 13.70
CA PHE A 46 4.52 -5.98 14.09
C PHE A 46 3.91 -6.72 15.27
N GLY A 47 4.55 -7.77 15.78
CA GLY A 47 4.08 -8.53 16.93
C GLY A 47 3.04 -9.57 16.54
N ASN A 48 1.93 -9.64 17.29
CA ASN A 48 0.93 -10.68 17.10
C ASN A 48 0.10 -10.45 15.82
N LEU A 49 0.23 -11.37 14.85
CA LEU A 49 -0.55 -11.44 13.62
C LEU A 49 -1.25 -12.81 13.46
N TYR A 50 -1.46 -13.55 14.55
CA TYR A 50 -1.89 -14.95 14.52
C TYR A 50 -3.29 -15.17 13.92
N ASN A 51 -4.23 -14.27 14.18
CA ASN A 51 -5.61 -14.39 13.71
C ASN A 51 -6.15 -13.02 13.28
N ALA A 52 -7.34 -13.01 12.65
CA ALA A 52 -7.93 -11.80 12.08
C ALA A 52 -8.18 -10.70 13.12
N GLU A 53 -8.56 -11.05 14.35
CA GLU A 53 -8.78 -10.10 15.44
C GLU A 53 -7.47 -9.45 15.90
N ALA A 54 -6.41 -10.25 16.07
CA ALA A 54 -5.09 -9.75 16.41
C ALA A 54 -4.54 -8.82 15.32
N ILE A 55 -4.75 -9.14 14.04
CA ILE A 55 -4.31 -8.31 12.91
C ILE A 55 -5.11 -7.00 12.87
N SER A 56 -6.45 -7.06 12.97
CA SER A 56 -7.32 -5.90 12.81
C SER A 56 -7.20 -4.86 13.93
N THR A 57 -6.78 -5.30 15.12
CA THR A 57 -6.54 -4.43 16.28
C THR A 57 -5.08 -4.02 16.43
N ASN A 58 -4.18 -4.48 15.55
CA ASN A 58 -2.75 -4.22 15.66
C ASN A 58 -2.41 -2.76 15.27
N PRO A 59 -1.84 -1.95 16.18
CA PRO A 59 -1.54 -0.55 15.91
C PRO A 59 -0.44 -0.36 14.85
N HIS A 60 0.48 -1.33 14.70
CA HIS A 60 1.51 -1.28 13.66
C HIS A 60 0.94 -1.57 12.27
N VAL A 61 -0.01 -2.50 12.15
CA VAL A 61 -0.76 -2.74 10.90
C VAL A 61 -1.53 -1.48 10.51
N ALA A 62 -2.25 -0.87 11.46
CA ALA A 62 -2.97 0.36 11.19
C ALA A 62 -2.04 1.51 10.76
N ALA A 63 -0.93 1.72 11.46
CA ALA A 63 0.04 2.76 11.10
C ALA A 63 0.65 2.52 9.71
N HIS A 64 1.07 1.29 9.42
CA HIS A 64 1.71 0.98 8.14
C HIS A 64 0.73 1.01 6.96
N GLY A 65 -0.54 0.62 7.17
CA GLY A 65 -1.59 0.78 6.16
C GLY A 65 -1.74 2.22 5.67
N LYS A 66 -1.59 3.20 6.57
CA LYS A 66 -1.58 4.63 6.19
C LYS A 66 -0.33 4.99 5.39
N THR A 67 0.84 4.47 5.77
CA THR A 67 2.10 4.67 5.03
C THR A 67 1.98 4.15 3.60
N VAL A 68 1.42 2.95 3.40
CA VAL A 68 1.20 2.38 2.06
C VAL A 68 0.29 3.28 1.23
N LEU A 69 -0.84 3.71 1.80
CA LEU A 69 -1.78 4.59 1.10
C LEU A 69 -1.17 5.95 0.76
N GLY A 70 -0.31 6.51 1.62
CA GLY A 70 0.47 7.72 1.31
C GLY A 70 1.42 7.54 0.12
N GLY A 71 2.00 6.34 -0.04
CA GLY A 71 2.79 6.00 -1.23
C GLY A 71 1.95 5.99 -2.52
N LEU A 72 0.71 5.50 -2.45
CA LEU A 72 -0.23 5.56 -3.58
C LEU A 72 -0.65 6.99 -3.89
N GLU A 73 -0.92 7.82 -2.87
CA GLU A 73 -1.26 9.23 -3.06
C GLU A 73 -0.11 10.01 -3.72
N LEU A 74 1.15 9.71 -3.36
CA LEU A 74 2.32 10.28 -4.02
C LEU A 74 2.35 9.93 -5.52
N ALA A 75 1.99 8.71 -5.89
CA ALA A 75 1.88 8.31 -7.30
C ALA A 75 0.76 9.07 -8.02
N VAL A 76 -0.39 9.29 -7.38
CA VAL A 76 -1.51 10.06 -7.93
C VAL A 76 -1.16 11.55 -8.11
N LYS A 77 -0.29 12.11 -7.27
CA LYS A 77 0.24 13.46 -7.45
C LYS A 77 1.25 13.56 -8.61
N ASN A 78 1.82 12.43 -9.05
CA ASN A 78 2.88 12.36 -10.05
C ASN A 78 2.53 11.36 -11.18
N MET A 79 1.28 11.35 -11.66
CA MET A 79 0.76 10.32 -12.56
C MET A 79 1.57 10.12 -13.86
N ASP A 80 2.20 11.17 -14.37
CA ASP A 80 3.02 11.09 -15.58
C ASP A 80 4.42 10.54 -15.31
N ASN A 81 4.88 10.53 -14.06
CA ASN A 81 6.24 10.16 -13.70
C ASN A 81 6.33 9.09 -12.59
N ILE A 82 5.27 8.28 -12.41
CA ILE A 82 5.16 7.28 -11.33
C ILE A 82 6.42 6.41 -11.19
N LYS A 83 7.00 5.96 -12.32
CA LYS A 83 8.19 5.10 -12.30
C LYS A 83 9.39 5.77 -11.64
N ALA A 84 9.67 7.03 -11.95
CA ALA A 84 10.78 7.75 -11.33
C ALA A 84 10.43 8.12 -9.89
N THR A 85 9.20 8.57 -9.65
CA THR A 85 8.71 8.94 -8.31
C THR A 85 8.82 7.79 -7.30
N LEU A 86 8.56 6.55 -7.72
CA LEU A 86 8.60 5.36 -6.86
C LEU A 86 9.88 4.53 -7.00
N ALA A 87 10.91 5.02 -7.71
CA ALA A 87 12.13 4.24 -7.98
C ALA A 87 12.85 3.81 -6.69
N GLU A 88 13.04 4.74 -5.74
CA GLU A 88 13.66 4.43 -4.46
C GLU A 88 12.83 3.44 -3.62
N LEU A 89 11.50 3.55 -3.69
CA LEU A 89 10.60 2.62 -3.03
C LEU A 89 10.70 1.21 -3.63
N SER A 90 10.86 1.11 -4.95
CA SER A 90 11.10 -0.16 -5.64
C SER A 90 12.40 -0.80 -5.15
N VAL A 91 13.51 -0.05 -5.11
CA VAL A 91 14.81 -0.54 -4.63
C VAL A 91 14.74 -0.97 -3.17
N LEU A 92 14.03 -0.20 -2.32
CA LEU A 92 13.81 -0.56 -0.93
C LEU A 92 13.11 -1.93 -0.82
N HIS A 93 12.02 -2.13 -1.57
CA HIS A 93 11.26 -3.38 -1.52
C HIS A 93 12.02 -4.57 -2.11
N SER A 94 12.80 -4.38 -3.17
CA SER A 94 13.55 -5.47 -3.81
C SER A 94 14.81 -5.83 -3.02
N GLU A 95 15.67 -4.86 -2.72
CA GLU A 95 17.04 -5.12 -2.25
C GLU A 95 17.13 -5.28 -0.75
N LYS A 96 16.27 -4.58 0.01
CA LYS A 96 16.35 -4.54 1.47
C LYS A 96 15.25 -5.33 2.16
N LEU A 97 14.02 -5.24 1.65
CA LEU A 97 12.88 -5.95 2.23
C LEU A 97 12.67 -7.32 1.58
N ASN A 98 13.24 -7.54 0.39
CA ASN A 98 13.12 -8.74 -0.41
C ASN A 98 11.67 -9.22 -0.54
N VAL A 99 10.76 -8.26 -0.79
CA VAL A 99 9.35 -8.55 -1.04
C VAL A 99 9.21 -9.15 -2.42
N ASP A 100 8.65 -10.35 -2.48
CA ASP A 100 8.30 -10.99 -3.74
C ASP A 100 7.31 -10.09 -4.51
N PRO A 101 7.65 -9.66 -5.74
CA PRO A 101 6.87 -8.67 -6.49
C PRO A 101 5.45 -9.13 -6.82
N ASP A 102 5.16 -10.43 -6.81
CA ASP A 102 3.79 -10.93 -7.00
C ASP A 102 2.83 -10.43 -5.90
N ASN A 103 3.35 -10.06 -4.72
CA ASN A 103 2.54 -9.54 -3.62
C ASN A 103 2.01 -8.11 -3.88
N PHE A 104 2.54 -7.35 -4.85
CA PHE A 104 1.99 -6.03 -5.16
C PHE A 104 0.63 -6.11 -5.88
N LYS A 105 0.27 -7.26 -6.44
CA LYS A 105 -0.98 -7.48 -7.15
C LYS A 105 -2.15 -7.83 -6.22
N VAL A 106 -1.89 -8.40 -5.04
CA VAL A 106 -2.90 -9.09 -4.21
C VAL A 106 -3.62 -8.18 -3.21
#